data_AF-A0A224Z818-F1
#
_entry.id   AF-A0A224Z818-F1
#
_cell.length_a   1.000
_cell.length_b   1.000
_cell.length_c   1.000
_cell.angle_alpha   90.00
_cell.angle_beta   90.00
_cell.angle_gamma   90.00
#
_symmetry.space_group_name_H-M   'P 1'
#
loop_
_entity.id
_entity.type
_entity.pdbx_description
1 polymer ?
#
loop_
_entity_poly.entity_id
_entity_poly.type
_entity_poly.pdbx_seq_one_letter_code
_entity_poly.pdbx_strand_id
1 'polypeptide(L)'
;MTRSKKKDDVEEIPKGVPKSGRVWKSQKKRFSSMVKDRPLKTSWKFKMEQRAERKALLALDREIKEEKKRKIEEKKKRREENLRRREENAKKSEVVQVIKNTAKIKRMSKKQLRLVKKADTTVVSKKSSKNAGQ
;
A
#
# COMPACT_ATOMS: atom_id res chain seq x y z
N MET A 1 50.97 -45.55 -9.81
CA MET A 1 50.03 -45.79 -10.93
C MET A 1 48.61 -45.84 -10.39
N THR A 2 47.82 -44.78 -10.56
CA THR A 2 46.43 -44.75 -10.08
C THR A 2 45.54 -45.46 -11.09
N ARG A 3 44.96 -46.59 -10.70
CA ARG A 3 44.05 -47.40 -11.51
C ARG A 3 42.80 -46.57 -11.83
N SER A 4 42.73 -46.01 -13.03
CA SER A 4 41.54 -45.34 -13.56
C SER A 4 40.38 -46.33 -13.53
N LYS A 5 39.32 -46.00 -12.78
CA LYS A 5 38.13 -46.83 -12.67
C LYS A 5 37.36 -46.65 -13.97
N LYS A 6 37.45 -47.66 -14.84
CA LYS A 6 36.72 -47.73 -16.11
C LYS A 6 35.25 -47.44 -15.81
N LYS A 7 34.66 -46.43 -16.47
CA LYS A 7 33.21 -46.25 -16.46
C LYS A 7 32.66 -47.49 -17.13
N ASP A 8 31.97 -48.32 -16.36
CA ASP A 8 31.11 -49.33 -16.93
C ASP A 8 30.00 -48.54 -17.64
N ASP A 9 30.09 -48.45 -18.96
CA ASP A 9 29.00 -48.00 -19.82
C ASP A 9 27.90 -49.06 -19.71
N VAL A 10 27.11 -48.97 -18.64
CA VAL A 10 25.89 -49.75 -18.48
C VAL A 10 24.96 -49.27 -19.58
N GLU A 11 24.89 -50.02 -20.67
CA GLU A 11 23.93 -49.79 -21.75
C GLU A 11 22.55 -49.57 -21.12
N GLU A 12 22.03 -48.35 -21.23
CA GLU A 12 20.72 -48.02 -20.70
C GLU A 12 19.68 -48.73 -21.58
N ILE A 13 19.23 -49.91 -21.14
CA ILE A 13 18.18 -50.66 -21.83
C ILE A 13 16.96 -49.72 -21.97
N PRO A 14 16.54 -49.37 -23.20
CA PRO A 14 15.45 -48.44 -23.40
C PRO A 14 14.16 -49.07 -22.89
N LYS A 15 13.43 -48.33 -22.04
CA LYS A 15 12.15 -48.80 -21.52
C LYS A 15 11.05 -48.59 -22.55
N GLY A 16 10.17 -49.59 -22.69
CA GLY A 16 9.02 -49.51 -23.58
C GLY A 16 8.02 -48.43 -23.16
N VAL A 17 7.35 -47.85 -24.15
CA VAL A 17 6.24 -46.91 -23.97
C VAL A 17 4.94 -47.70 -23.77
N PRO A 18 4.06 -47.34 -22.81
CA PRO A 18 2.77 -48.00 -22.66
C PRO A 18 1.88 -47.74 -23.88
N LYS A 19 0.99 -48.69 -24.20
CA LYS A 19 0.10 -48.66 -25.38
C LYS A 19 -0.73 -47.36 -25.50
N SER A 20 -1.05 -46.72 -24.37
CA SER A 20 -1.82 -45.46 -24.31
C SER A 20 -0.98 -44.19 -24.47
N GLY A 21 0.35 -44.28 -24.52
CA GLY A 21 1.27 -43.14 -24.58
C GLY A 21 1.32 -42.26 -23.32
N ARG A 22 0.40 -42.44 -22.37
CA ARG A 22 0.30 -41.64 -21.15
C ARG A 22 0.96 -42.34 -19.96
N VAL A 23 2.08 -41.79 -19.49
CA VAL A 23 2.80 -42.27 -18.31
C VAL A 23 2.34 -41.50 -17.08
N TRP A 24 1.64 -42.16 -16.15
CA TRP A 24 1.07 -41.53 -14.95
C TRP A 24 2.05 -41.42 -13.76
N LYS A 25 3.21 -42.07 -13.83
CA LYS A 25 4.29 -41.99 -12.82
C LYS A 25 5.62 -41.61 -13.47
N SER A 26 6.30 -40.60 -12.94
CA SER A 26 7.66 -40.29 -13.36
C SER A 26 8.65 -41.36 -12.88
N GLN A 27 9.69 -41.60 -13.67
CA GLN A 27 10.75 -42.53 -13.29
C GLN A 27 11.51 -42.01 -12.06
N LYS A 28 11.49 -42.77 -10.97
CA LYS A 28 12.27 -42.44 -9.77
C LYS A 28 13.76 -42.62 -10.06
N LYS A 29 14.57 -41.60 -9.79
CA LYS A 29 16.03 -41.71 -9.81
C LYS A 29 16.49 -42.53 -8.59
N ARG A 30 17.55 -43.33 -8.74
CA ARG A 30 18.16 -44.07 -7.62
C ARG A 30 18.74 -43.07 -6.62
N PHE A 31 18.63 -43.32 -5.32
CA PHE A 31 19.21 -42.45 -4.29
C PHE A 31 20.73 -42.29 -4.44
N SER A 32 21.42 -43.29 -5.01
CA SER A 32 22.84 -43.23 -5.35
C SER A 32 23.20 -42.23 -6.46
N SER A 33 22.23 -41.81 -7.29
CA SER A 33 22.42 -40.76 -8.29
C SER A 33 22.34 -39.34 -7.70
N MET A 34 21.92 -39.23 -6.44
CA MET A 34 21.96 -37.97 -5.70
C MET A 34 23.40 -37.76 -5.22
N VAL A 35 24.11 -36.83 -5.86
CA VAL A 35 25.43 -36.37 -5.42
C VAL A 35 25.26 -35.73 -4.04
N LYS A 36 25.73 -36.43 -3.00
CA LYS A 36 25.77 -35.91 -1.63
C LYS A 36 27.01 -35.06 -1.48
N ASP A 37 26.98 -33.83 -1.97
CA ASP A 37 28.04 -32.88 -1.67
C ASP A 37 28.10 -32.64 -0.16
N ARG A 38 29.32 -32.52 0.39
CA ARG A 38 29.49 -32.09 1.78
C ARG A 38 28.81 -30.72 1.89
N PRO A 39 27.87 -30.51 2.82
CA PRO A 39 27.29 -29.18 2.99
C PRO A 39 28.43 -28.22 3.31
N LEU A 40 28.51 -27.10 2.57
CA LEU A 40 29.48 -26.05 2.84
C LEU A 40 29.19 -25.50 4.25
N LYS A 41 29.91 -26.02 5.25
CA LYS A 41 29.79 -25.57 6.63
C LYS A 41 30.49 -24.22 6.73
N THR A 42 29.72 -23.15 6.86
CA THR A 42 30.27 -21.83 7.19
C THR A 42 30.69 -21.77 8.66
N SER A 43 31.79 -21.06 8.93
CA SER A 43 32.28 -20.85 10.29
C SER A 43 31.29 -20.00 11.10
N TRP A 44 31.34 -20.11 12.44
CA TRP A 44 30.49 -19.29 13.32
C TRP A 44 30.72 -17.78 13.13
N LYS A 45 31.98 -17.37 12.95
CA LYS A 45 32.36 -15.98 12.67
C LYS A 45 31.63 -15.43 11.44
N PHE A 46 31.63 -16.19 10.34
CA PHE A 46 30.94 -15.81 9.11
C PHE A 46 29.41 -15.68 9.32
N LYS A 47 28.81 -16.59 10.09
CA LYS A 47 27.37 -16.51 10.41
C LYS A 47 27.03 -15.27 11.25
N MET A 48 27.91 -14.87 12.16
CA MET A 48 27.73 -13.66 12.97
C MET A 48 27.84 -12.39 12.15
N GLU A 49 28.81 -12.33 11.24
CA GLU A 49 28.97 -11.22 10.29
C GLU A 49 27.74 -11.07 9.39
N GLN A 50 27.27 -12.16 8.77
CA GLN A 50 26.05 -12.15 7.97
C GLN A 50 24.81 -11.72 8.76
N ARG A 51 24.73 -12.08 10.05
CA ARG A 51 23.63 -11.62 10.91
C ARG A 51 23.72 -10.13 11.20
N ALA A 52 24.93 -9.59 11.41
CA ALA A 52 25.15 -8.17 11.62
C ALA A 52 24.82 -7.36 10.36
N GLU A 53 25.29 -7.78 9.20
CA GLU A 53 24.98 -7.17 7.89
C GLU A 53 23.47 -7.16 7.65
N ARG A 54 22.80 -8.31 7.84
CA ARG A 54 21.35 -8.40 7.69
C ARG A 54 20.62 -7.45 8.64
N LYS A 55 21.08 -7.31 9.88
CA LYS A 55 20.48 -6.38 10.85
C LYS A 55 20.64 -4.93 10.40
N ALA A 56 21.81 -4.55 9.89
CA ALA A 56 22.06 -3.20 9.38
C ALA A 56 21.18 -2.89 8.15
N LEU A 57 21.08 -3.83 7.20
CA LEU A 57 20.22 -3.67 6.02
C LEU A 57 18.74 -3.52 6.38
N LEU A 58 18.24 -4.29 7.35
CA LEU A 58 16.85 -4.19 7.82
C LEU A 58 16.56 -2.88 8.55
N ALA A 59 17.55 -2.34 9.29
CA ALA A 59 17.41 -1.03 9.94
C ALA A 59 17.29 0.07 8.88
N LEU A 60 18.16 0.06 7.87
CA LEU A 60 18.15 1.01 6.76
C LEU A 60 16.83 0.93 5.96
N ASP A 61 16.36 -0.27 5.62
CA ASP A 61 15.07 -0.45 4.93
C ASP A 61 13.89 0.11 5.75
N ARG A 62 13.93 -0.06 7.09
CA ARG A 62 12.92 0.52 7.98
C ARG A 62 12.96 2.05 7.94
N GLU A 63 14.14 2.66 8.04
CA GLU A 63 14.30 4.11 7.98
C GLU A 63 13.76 4.69 6.66
N ILE A 64 14.09 4.08 5.52
CA ILE A 64 13.57 4.49 4.20
C ILE A 64 12.04 4.42 4.16
N LYS A 65 11.44 3.34 4.68
CA LYS A 65 9.98 3.17 4.72
C LYS A 65 9.31 4.20 5.61
N GLU A 66 9.89 4.50 6.77
CA GLU A 66 9.38 5.51 7.69
C GLU A 66 9.44 6.91 7.08
N GLU A 67 10.55 7.28 6.43
CA GLU A 67 10.65 8.55 5.71
C GLU A 67 9.59 8.67 4.61
N LYS A 68 9.41 7.61 3.81
CA LYS A 68 8.40 7.59 2.75
C LYS A 68 6.99 7.75 3.34
N LYS A 69 6.70 7.07 4.45
CA LYS A 69 5.42 7.18 5.16
C LYS A 69 5.19 8.61 5.68
N ARG A 70 6.19 9.21 6.34
CA ARG A 70 6.12 10.60 6.83
C ARG A 70 5.82 11.59 5.70
N LYS A 71 6.52 11.47 4.57
CA LYS A 71 6.29 12.33 3.38
C LYS A 71 4.86 12.18 2.82
N ILE A 72 4.30 10.98 2.83
CA ILE A 72 2.92 10.73 2.38
C ILE A 72 1.91 11.33 3.35
N GLU A 73 2.10 11.11 4.66
CA GLU A 73 1.22 11.64 5.70
C GLU A 73 1.18 13.17 5.70
N GLU A 74 2.34 13.82 5.54
CA GLU A 74 2.42 15.28 5.43
C GLU A 74 1.66 15.81 4.21
N LYS A 75 1.82 15.16 3.04
CA LYS A 75 1.05 15.50 1.84
C LYS A 75 -0.46 15.31 2.05
N LYS A 76 -0.85 14.26 2.76
CA LYS A 76 -2.26 13.98 3.09
C LYS A 76 -2.84 15.07 4.00
N LYS A 77 -2.14 15.39 5.09
CA LYS A 77 -2.54 16.47 6.02
C LYS A 77 -2.67 17.82 5.30
N ARG A 78 -1.70 18.16 4.45
CA ARG A 78 -1.75 19.38 3.63
C ARG A 78 -2.96 19.40 2.69
N ARG A 79 -3.29 18.26 2.07
CA ARG A 79 -4.46 18.13 1.19
C ARG A 79 -5.76 18.30 1.97
N GLU A 80 -5.87 17.68 3.15
CA GLU A 80 -7.03 17.79 4.04
C GLU A 80 -7.22 19.24 4.49
N GLU A 81 -6.16 19.93 4.91
CA GLU A 81 -6.23 21.35 5.30
C GLU A 81 -6.65 22.23 4.13
N ASN A 82 -6.07 22.04 2.95
CA ASN A 82 -6.44 22.79 1.75
C ASN A 82 -7.90 22.54 1.34
N LEU A 83 -8.39 21.31 1.49
CA LEU A 83 -9.78 20.98 1.23
C LEU A 83 -10.70 21.69 2.23
N ARG A 84 -10.37 21.64 3.53
CA ARG A 84 -11.11 22.33 4.58
C ARG A 84 -11.15 23.83 4.32
N ARG A 85 -10.02 24.44 3.98
CA ARG A 85 -9.93 25.87 3.64
C ARG A 85 -10.77 26.20 2.41
N ARG A 86 -10.77 25.34 1.39
CA ARG A 86 -11.60 25.51 0.20
C ARG A 86 -13.09 25.43 0.52
N GLU A 87 -13.51 24.50 1.37
CA GLU A 87 -14.90 24.38 1.82
C GLU A 87 -15.34 25.60 2.65
N GLU A 88 -14.50 26.05 3.58
CA GLU A 88 -14.75 27.27 4.36
C GLU A 88 -14.82 28.50 3.46
N ASN A 89 -13.90 28.63 2.50
CA ASN A 89 -13.91 29.74 1.55
C ASN A 89 -15.13 29.68 0.63
N ALA A 90 -15.51 28.50 0.14
CA ALA A 90 -16.71 28.33 -0.68
C ALA A 90 -17.98 28.75 0.07
N LYS A 91 -18.11 28.38 1.35
CA LYS A 91 -19.20 28.84 2.22
C LYS A 91 -19.17 30.35 2.43
N LYS A 92 -17.98 30.95 2.63
CA LYS A 92 -17.82 32.40 2.81
C LYS A 92 -18.08 33.20 1.52
N SER A 93 -17.68 32.67 0.36
CA SER A 93 -17.83 33.31 -0.94
C SER A 93 -19.18 33.05 -1.59
N GLU A 94 -20.06 32.26 -0.97
CA GLU A 94 -21.39 32.00 -1.49
C GLU A 94 -22.17 33.33 -1.52
N VAL A 95 -22.36 33.87 -2.73
CA VAL A 95 -23.09 35.12 -2.95
C VAL A 95 -24.59 34.81 -2.85
N VAL A 96 -25.18 35.20 -1.73
CA VAL A 96 -26.60 34.95 -1.44
C VAL A 96 -27.47 36.14 -1.82
N GLN A 97 -28.65 35.86 -2.34
CA GLN A 97 -29.69 36.88 -2.57
C GLN A 97 -30.72 36.82 -1.45
N VAL A 98 -30.87 37.91 -0.71
CA VAL A 98 -31.87 38.00 0.36
C VAL A 98 -33.26 38.17 -0.25
N ILE A 99 -34.11 37.14 -0.12
CA ILE A 99 -35.49 37.20 -0.62
C ILE A 99 -36.37 37.91 0.41
N LYS A 100 -36.68 39.19 0.17
CA LYS A 100 -37.53 40.00 1.06
C LYS A 100 -39.03 39.71 0.91
N ASN A 101 -39.48 39.32 -0.29
CA ASN A 101 -40.90 39.10 -0.58
C ASN A 101 -41.24 37.60 -0.64
N THR A 102 -41.99 37.13 0.35
CA THR A 102 -42.39 35.73 0.50
C THR A 102 -43.48 35.28 -0.49
N ALA A 103 -44.28 36.21 -1.03
CA ALA A 103 -45.30 35.90 -2.03
C ALA A 103 -44.68 35.39 -3.34
N LYS A 104 -43.45 35.82 -3.67
CA LYS A 104 -42.74 35.31 -4.85
C LYS A 104 -42.41 33.82 -4.74
N ILE A 105 -41.89 33.36 -3.61
CA ILE A 105 -41.56 31.95 -3.37
C ILE A 105 -42.82 31.08 -3.50
N LYS A 106 -43.94 31.54 -2.92
CA LYS A 106 -45.22 30.81 -2.96
C LYS A 106 -45.80 30.68 -4.37
N ARG A 107 -45.45 31.57 -5.30
CA ARG A 107 -45.89 31.54 -6.70
C ARG A 107 -44.94 30.79 -7.63
N MET A 108 -43.75 30.39 -7.17
CA MET A 108 -42.79 29.67 -8.00
C MET A 108 -43.26 28.24 -8.30
N SER A 109 -42.88 27.73 -9.47
CA SER A 109 -43.18 26.35 -9.83
C SER A 109 -42.37 25.35 -8.99
N LYS A 110 -42.88 24.13 -8.85
CA LYS A 110 -42.23 23.05 -8.09
C LYS A 110 -40.81 22.73 -8.58
N LYS A 111 -40.52 22.92 -9.88
CA LYS A 111 -39.16 22.74 -10.44
C LYS A 111 -38.21 23.86 -9.99
N GLN A 112 -38.68 25.11 -9.97
CA GLN A 112 -37.86 26.25 -9.54
C GLN A 112 -37.55 26.19 -8.04
N LEU A 113 -38.51 25.74 -7.21
CA LEU A 113 -38.28 25.56 -5.77
C LEU A 113 -37.19 24.53 -5.43
N ARG A 114 -36.91 23.56 -6.31
CA ARG A 114 -35.80 22.60 -6.13
C ARG A 114 -34.42 23.24 -6.24
N LEU A 115 -34.31 24.38 -6.92
CA LEU A 115 -33.05 25.12 -7.10
C LEU A 115 -32.77 26.07 -5.93
N VAL A 116 -33.79 26.43 -5.16
CA VAL A 116 -33.65 27.35 -4.01
C VAL A 116 -33.03 26.58 -2.84
N LYS A 117 -31.87 27.02 -2.38
CA LYS A 117 -31.23 26.55 -1.15
C LYS A 117 -31.33 27.63 -0.08
N LYS A 118 -31.40 27.21 1.19
CA LYS A 118 -31.34 28.14 2.32
C LYS A 118 -29.89 28.33 2.75
N ALA A 119 -29.51 29.59 2.96
CA ALA A 119 -28.22 29.98 3.50
C ALA A 119 -28.46 30.92 4.69
N ASP A 120 -27.58 30.84 5.68
CA ASP A 120 -27.65 31.69 6.86
C ASP A 120 -27.04 33.06 6.54
N THR A 121 -27.82 34.12 6.70
CA THR A 121 -27.39 35.52 6.60
C THR A 121 -27.33 36.22 7.95
N THR A 122 -27.48 35.46 9.04
CA THR A 122 -27.44 35.97 10.40
C THR A 122 -26.02 36.48 10.68
N VAL A 123 -25.87 37.80 10.72
CA VAL A 123 -24.63 38.44 11.15
C VAL A 123 -24.53 38.21 12.66
N VAL A 124 -23.81 37.15 13.07
CA VAL A 124 -23.55 36.91 14.49
C VAL A 124 -22.54 37.95 14.96
N SER A 125 -23.01 39.14 15.35
CA SER A 125 -22.17 40.12 16.02
C SER A 125 -21.77 39.53 17.37
N LYS A 126 -20.51 39.11 17.53
CA LYS A 126 -19.96 38.80 18.86
C LYS A 126 -20.04 40.09 19.69
N LYS A 127 -20.99 40.18 20.61
CA LYS A 127 -20.98 41.23 21.64
C LYS A 127 -19.65 41.11 22.37
N SER A 128 -18.82 42.15 22.31
CA SER A 128 -17.62 42.22 23.13
C SER A 128 -18.06 42.17 24.59
N SER A 129 -17.63 41.15 25.34
CA SER A 129 -17.67 41.19 26.80
C SER A 129 -16.71 42.28 27.26
N LYS A 130 -17.17 43.52 27.30
CA LYS A 130 -16.45 44.62 27.94
C LYS A 130 -16.47 44.38 29.44
N ASN A 131 -15.27 44.18 29.98
CA ASN A 131 -14.80 44.54 31.31
C ASN A 131 -15.77 44.37 32.50
N ALA A 132 -15.57 43.31 33.26
CA ALA A 132 -15.57 43.39 34.72
C ALA A 132 -14.08 43.32 35.11
N GLY A 133 -13.41 44.34 35.62
CA GLY A 133 -13.85 45.34 36.58
C GLY A 133 -13.04 45.10 37.84
N GLN A 134 -12.01 45.93 38.04
CA GLN A 134 -11.17 46.17 39.24
C GLN A 134 -10.61 44.99 40.03
#